data_AF-A0A0N4YSC8-F1
#
_entry.id   AF-A0A0N4YSC8-F1
#
_cell.length_a   1.000
_cell.length_b   1.000
_cell.length_c   1.000
_cell.angle_alpha   90.00
_cell.angle_beta   90.00
_cell.angle_gamma   90.00
#
_symmetry.space_group_name_H-M   'P 1'
#
loop_
_entity.id
_entity.type
_entity.pdbx_description
1 polymer ?
#
loop_
_entity_poly.entity_id
_entity_poly.type
_entity_poly.pdbx_seq_one_letter_code
_entity_poly.pdbx_strand_id
1 'polypeptide(L)'
;MRFSKELDRTLVLPNFIEYPFPNTVMVPFESVFSVAEIEEYMKVIKMVTFIRDVMPEIWPPERRTGTFLKSPFLYQFLRNSIYDENAPAGCHPKEGNPFGPYWDKVGISFVDDAYFGDLPGGYDLTVSGSKAAWLERFPSSIYPVLAFPSPPAPFPSRSTTWELQRYLKWSTRILEKAGQFIRTNLVRPFVGIHLRNDNDWCDGEEYYDGQLTKEICSPSAATVIEQVVDVVGKMGAKSVFVSSDKDHMIESLNEALSGYEVRLACSRSSSFHRIIPFTLDYLLWLVTRIHRILSLSF
;
A
#
# COMPACT_ATOMS: atom_id res chain seq x y z
N MET A 1 6.10 -5.04 8.01
CA MET A 1 5.48 -5.70 9.19
C MET A 1 6.13 -7.05 9.49
N ARG A 2 5.93 -8.10 8.66
CA ARG A 2 6.49 -9.44 8.92
C ARG A 2 8.01 -9.45 9.11
N PHE A 3 8.75 -8.86 8.18
CA PHE A 3 10.22 -8.73 8.23
C PHE A 3 10.72 -8.17 9.58
N SER A 4 10.20 -7.00 9.98
CA SER A 4 10.59 -6.35 11.24
C SER A 4 10.24 -7.20 12.47
N LYS A 5 9.07 -7.87 12.48
CA LYS A 5 8.66 -8.75 13.58
C LYS A 5 9.58 -9.96 13.70
N GLU A 6 9.96 -10.59 12.58
CA GLU A 6 10.83 -11.76 12.60
C GLU A 6 12.27 -11.44 13.04
N LEU A 7 12.76 -10.23 12.74
CA LEU A 7 14.04 -9.72 13.26
C LEU A 7 13.96 -9.13 14.68
N ASP A 8 12.78 -9.12 15.29
CA ASP A 8 12.51 -8.51 16.60
C ASP A 8 12.92 -7.03 16.71
N ARG A 9 12.81 -6.28 15.61
CA ARG A 9 13.11 -4.85 15.54
C ARG A 9 11.83 -4.02 15.53
N THR A 10 11.84 -2.91 16.26
CA THR A 10 10.73 -1.94 16.25
C THR A 10 10.59 -1.32 14.86
N LEU A 11 9.39 -1.34 14.30
CA LEU A 11 9.10 -0.72 13.02
C LEU A 11 8.76 0.76 13.21
N VAL A 12 9.54 1.65 12.61
CA VAL A 12 9.14 3.04 12.43
C VAL A 12 8.01 3.08 11.41
N LEU A 13 6.84 3.55 11.81
CA LEU A 13 5.67 3.63 10.93
C LEU A 13 5.95 4.61 9.78
N PRO A 14 5.75 4.22 8.52
CA PRO A 14 6.15 5.03 7.38
C PRO A 14 5.20 6.22 7.20
N ASN A 15 5.66 7.23 6.45
CA ASN A 15 4.73 8.14 5.80
C ASN A 15 4.24 7.46 4.50
N PHE A 16 2.94 7.46 4.24
CA PHE A 16 2.43 7.15 2.91
C PHE A 16 2.78 8.28 1.94
N ILE A 17 2.85 7.95 0.66
CA ILE A 17 3.22 8.89 -0.39
C ILE A 17 2.00 9.08 -1.29
N GLU A 18 1.54 10.31 -1.41
CA GLU A 18 0.54 10.72 -2.38
C GLU A 18 1.17 11.60 -3.47
N TYR A 19 0.68 11.47 -4.69
CA TYR A 19 1.13 12.25 -5.85
C TYR A 19 0.05 13.21 -6.39
N PRO A 20 -0.42 14.20 -5.61
CA PRO A 20 -1.24 15.27 -6.18
C PRO A 20 -0.38 16.13 -7.10
N PHE A 21 -0.47 15.92 -8.41
CA PHE A 21 0.29 16.69 -9.40
C PHE A 21 0.18 18.21 -9.13
N PRO A 22 1.30 18.97 -9.10
CA PRO A 22 2.69 18.57 -9.37
C PRO A 22 3.50 18.14 -8.13
N ASN A 23 2.88 17.98 -6.97
CA ASN A 23 3.54 17.78 -5.68
C ASN A 23 3.60 16.31 -5.24
N THR A 24 4.57 16.00 -4.39
CA THR A 24 4.65 14.75 -3.63
C THR A 24 4.37 15.05 -2.16
N VAL A 25 3.36 14.40 -1.57
CA VAL A 25 2.90 14.65 -0.21
C VAL A 25 3.12 13.41 0.65
N MET A 26 3.78 13.62 1.79
CA MET A 26 4.06 12.59 2.78
C MET A 26 2.99 12.63 3.86
N VAL A 27 2.21 11.56 3.95
CA VAL A 27 1.02 11.43 4.79
C VAL A 27 1.35 10.50 5.96
N PRO A 28 1.32 10.98 7.22
CA PRO A 28 1.65 10.14 8.37
C PRO A 28 0.76 8.90 8.47
N PHE A 29 1.34 7.77 8.88
CA PHE A 29 0.61 6.51 9.07
C PHE A 29 -0.66 6.70 9.91
N GLU A 30 -0.55 7.40 11.03
CA GLU A 30 -1.64 7.63 12.00
C GLU A 30 -2.79 8.48 11.44
N SER A 31 -2.58 9.18 10.31
CA SER A 31 -3.64 9.93 9.65
C SER A 31 -4.56 9.04 8.81
N VAL A 32 -4.09 7.82 8.50
CA VAL A 32 -4.76 6.80 7.69
C VAL A 32 -5.20 5.62 8.56
N PHE A 33 -4.31 5.08 9.38
CA PHE A 33 -4.55 3.88 10.19
C PHE A 33 -4.40 4.15 11.70
N SER A 34 -5.07 3.34 12.52
CA SER A 34 -4.91 3.33 13.96
C SER A 34 -3.56 2.72 14.35
N VAL A 35 -2.78 3.44 15.17
CA VAL A 35 -1.50 2.93 15.69
C VAL A 35 -1.71 1.83 16.73
N ALA A 36 -2.75 1.95 17.56
CA ALA A 36 -3.05 0.98 18.60
C ALA A 36 -3.25 -0.45 18.04
N GLU A 37 -3.85 -0.55 16.86
CA GLU A 37 -4.21 -1.84 16.23
C GLU A 37 -2.99 -2.58 15.68
N ILE A 38 -1.98 -1.85 15.19
CA ILE A 38 -0.73 -2.47 14.76
C ILE A 38 0.20 -2.79 15.93
N GLU A 39 0.10 -2.03 17.03
CA GLU A 39 0.83 -2.27 18.29
C GLU A 39 0.46 -3.63 18.92
N GLU A 40 -0.76 -4.13 18.71
CA GLU A 40 -1.16 -5.48 19.14
C GLU A 40 -0.36 -6.60 18.46
N TYR A 41 0.15 -6.36 17.25
CA TYR A 41 0.90 -7.36 16.49
C TYR A 41 2.41 -7.26 16.69
N MET A 42 2.96 -6.05 16.79
CA MET A 42 4.40 -5.83 16.80
C MET A 42 4.79 -4.50 17.44
N LYS A 43 6.06 -4.41 17.87
CA LYS A 43 6.65 -3.15 18.33
C LYS A 43 6.68 -2.14 17.18
N VAL A 44 6.02 -1.00 17.35
CA VAL A 44 6.06 0.12 16.40
C VAL A 44 6.37 1.42 17.10
N ILE A 45 6.79 2.43 16.32
CA ILE A 45 6.95 3.80 16.78
C ILE A 45 6.51 4.75 15.66
N LYS A 46 5.83 5.84 16.00
CA LYS A 46 5.45 6.86 15.03
C LYS A 46 6.69 7.54 14.45
N MET A 47 6.66 7.88 13.17
CA MET A 47 7.75 8.59 12.49
C MET A 47 8.16 9.86 13.25
N VAL A 48 7.18 10.67 13.68
CA VAL A 48 7.44 11.92 14.42
C VAL A 48 8.14 11.68 15.76
N THR A 49 7.74 10.63 16.50
CA THR A 49 8.36 10.26 17.78
C THR A 49 9.76 9.74 17.56
N PHE A 50 9.96 8.89 16.54
CA PHE A 50 11.30 8.40 16.19
C PHE A 50 12.25 9.55 15.87
N ILE A 51 11.85 10.48 15.00
CA ILE A 51 12.70 11.61 14.59
C ILE A 51 13.05 12.53 15.77
N ARG A 52 12.09 12.80 16.65
CA ARG A 52 12.26 13.75 17.76
C ARG A 52 13.03 13.15 18.92
N ASP A 53 12.68 11.93 19.32
CA ASP A 53 13.07 11.37 20.63
C ASP A 53 14.13 10.27 20.52
N VAL A 54 14.21 9.55 19.40
CA VAL A 54 15.05 8.34 19.29
C VAL A 54 16.23 8.56 18.34
N MET A 55 15.96 9.09 17.16
CA MET A 55 16.94 9.29 16.10
C MET A 55 18.16 10.12 16.55
N PRO A 56 18.02 11.23 17.31
CA PRO A 56 19.18 12.02 17.73
C PRO A 56 20.13 11.25 18.67
N GLU A 57 19.62 10.30 19.44
CA GLU A 57 20.39 9.56 20.44
C GLU A 57 21.11 8.35 19.84
N ILE A 58 20.41 7.54 19.04
CA ILE A 58 20.93 6.25 18.55
C ILE A 58 21.38 6.28 17.09
N TRP A 59 20.98 7.29 16.32
CA TRP A 59 21.25 7.37 14.88
C TRP A 59 21.55 8.81 14.41
N PRO A 60 22.66 9.40 14.91
CA PRO A 60 23.05 10.76 14.60
C PRO A 60 23.48 10.90 13.13
N PRO A 61 23.48 12.14 12.56
CA PRO A 61 23.73 12.38 11.14
C PRO A 61 24.96 11.67 10.54
N GLU A 62 26.04 11.61 11.30
CA GLU A 62 27.32 10.99 10.92
C GLU A 62 27.31 9.45 10.90
N ARG A 63 26.21 8.81 11.30
CA ARG A 63 26.04 7.34 11.31
C ARG A 63 24.86 6.87 10.47
N ARG A 64 24.30 7.75 9.63
CA ARG A 64 23.12 7.44 8.82
C ARG A 64 23.47 6.59 7.61
N THR A 65 23.43 5.27 7.79
CA THR A 65 23.67 4.28 6.75
C THR A 65 22.36 3.84 6.08
N GLY A 66 22.32 3.88 4.74
CA GLY A 66 21.22 3.30 3.96
C GLY A 66 21.43 1.80 3.75
N THR A 67 20.38 0.99 3.84
CA THR A 67 20.45 -0.48 3.73
C THR A 67 19.82 -0.94 2.41
N PHE A 68 20.60 -1.63 1.57
CA PHE A 68 20.28 -1.88 0.16
C PHE A 68 20.44 -3.34 -0.26
N LEU A 69 19.57 -3.77 -1.17
CA LEU A 69 19.67 -5.08 -1.78
C LEU A 69 20.68 -5.02 -2.94
N LYS A 70 21.82 -5.68 -2.80
CA LYS A 70 22.79 -5.86 -3.90
C LYS A 70 22.50 -7.16 -4.65
N SER A 71 21.72 -7.11 -5.73
CA SER A 71 21.43 -8.29 -6.56
C SER A 71 21.88 -8.07 -8.01
N PRO A 72 22.51 -9.06 -8.67
CA PRO A 72 22.83 -8.99 -10.11
C PRO A 72 21.61 -8.92 -11.04
N PHE A 73 20.40 -9.06 -10.50
CA PHE A 73 19.14 -9.06 -11.27
C PHE A 73 18.17 -7.93 -10.89
N LEU A 74 18.50 -7.06 -9.93
CA LEU A 74 17.68 -5.91 -9.53
C LEU A 74 18.46 -4.61 -9.72
N TYR A 75 17.79 -3.56 -10.22
CA TYR A 75 18.34 -2.23 -10.56
C TYR A 75 18.95 -1.43 -9.38
N GLN A 76 19.19 -2.04 -8.22
CA GLN A 76 19.72 -1.39 -7.01
C GLN A 76 21.20 -1.75 -6.79
N PHE A 77 22.01 -1.49 -7.82
CA PHE A 77 23.46 -1.69 -7.83
C PHE A 77 24.23 -0.52 -7.18
N LEU A 78 25.56 -0.66 -7.07
CA LEU A 78 26.45 0.49 -7.22
C LEU A 78 26.20 1.03 -8.63
N ARG A 79 25.34 2.04 -8.73
CA ARG A 79 25.04 2.72 -9.99
C ARG A 79 25.79 4.04 -9.98
N ASN A 80 26.12 4.53 -11.18
CA ASN A 80 26.41 5.95 -11.31
C ASN A 80 25.11 6.71 -11.11
N SER A 81 25.20 7.90 -10.53
CA SER A 81 24.04 8.78 -10.43
C SER A 81 23.55 9.12 -11.84
N ILE A 82 22.22 9.06 -12.03
CA ILE A 82 21.51 9.44 -13.24
C ILE A 82 21.46 10.97 -13.37
N TYR A 83 21.48 11.70 -12.25
CA TYR A 83 21.40 13.17 -12.24
C TYR A 83 22.73 13.89 -12.00
N ASP A 84 23.79 13.18 -11.61
CA ASP A 84 25.12 13.77 -11.34
C ASP A 84 26.24 12.84 -11.80
N GLU A 85 26.83 13.14 -12.96
CA GLU A 85 27.91 12.35 -13.55
C GLU A 85 29.18 12.29 -12.69
N ASN A 86 29.36 13.23 -11.75
CA ASN A 86 30.55 13.29 -10.88
C ASN A 86 30.33 12.62 -9.53
N ALA A 87 29.11 12.17 -9.23
CA ALA A 87 28.84 11.50 -7.96
C ALA A 87 29.52 10.12 -7.92
N PRO A 88 30.11 9.73 -6.78
CA PRO A 88 30.71 8.41 -6.64
C PRO A 88 29.63 7.34 -6.81
N ALA A 89 29.99 6.21 -7.42
CA ALA A 89 29.07 5.10 -7.60
C ALA A 89 28.56 4.62 -6.23
N GLY A 90 27.25 4.50 -6.11
CA GLY A 90 26.59 4.14 -4.86
C GLY A 90 25.14 3.79 -5.08
N CYS A 91 24.36 3.70 -4.00
CA CYS A 91 22.94 3.38 -4.13
C CYS A 91 22.07 4.60 -4.45
N HIS A 92 22.55 5.81 -4.12
CA HIS A 92 21.85 7.07 -4.30
C HIS A 92 20.42 7.04 -3.70
N PRO A 93 20.29 6.87 -2.36
CA PRO A 93 19.01 6.67 -1.64
C PRO A 93 17.95 7.76 -1.81
N LYS A 94 18.38 8.95 -2.23
CA LYS A 94 17.56 10.17 -2.33
C LYS A 94 17.38 10.62 -3.77
N GLU A 95 17.78 9.79 -4.73
CA GLU A 95 17.77 10.17 -6.12
C GLU A 95 16.37 10.02 -6.74
N GLY A 96 15.87 11.11 -7.34
CA GLY A 96 14.57 11.15 -7.98
C GLY A 96 13.38 11.31 -7.02
N ASN A 97 12.18 11.18 -7.59
CA ASN A 97 10.91 11.29 -6.87
C ASN A 97 10.28 9.87 -6.81
N PRO A 98 9.84 9.38 -5.64
CA PRO A 98 9.65 10.09 -4.35
C PRO A 98 10.83 10.02 -3.37
N PHE A 99 11.93 9.36 -3.73
CA PHE A 99 13.03 9.04 -2.82
C PHE A 99 13.60 10.26 -2.09
N GLY A 100 14.01 11.29 -2.82
CA GLY A 100 14.56 12.52 -2.22
C GLY A 100 13.58 13.21 -1.28
N PRO A 101 12.40 13.63 -1.78
CA PRO A 101 11.37 14.28 -0.97
C PRO A 101 10.98 13.50 0.29
N TYR A 102 10.91 12.16 0.21
CA TYR A 102 10.56 11.33 1.35
C TYR A 102 11.55 11.48 2.51
N TRP A 103 12.85 11.34 2.22
CA TRP A 103 13.90 11.46 3.23
C TRP A 103 14.15 12.91 3.66
N ASP A 104 13.97 13.88 2.76
CA ASP A 104 14.04 15.30 3.08
C ASP A 104 12.98 15.71 4.11
N LYS A 105 11.74 15.20 3.96
CA LYS A 105 10.63 15.49 4.88
C LYS A 105 10.94 15.14 6.34
N VAL A 106 11.79 14.13 6.53
CA VAL A 106 12.17 13.60 7.85
C VAL A 106 13.59 14.01 8.26
N GLY A 107 14.24 14.90 7.49
CA GLY A 107 15.56 15.45 7.80
C GLY A 107 16.69 14.42 7.73
N ILE A 108 16.57 13.41 6.87
CA ILE A 108 17.56 12.33 6.72
C ILE A 108 18.40 12.56 5.46
N SER A 109 19.71 12.48 5.66
CA SER A 109 20.73 12.37 4.62
C SER A 109 21.64 11.21 5.02
N PHE A 110 22.05 10.42 4.04
CA PHE A 110 22.86 9.23 4.24
C PHE A 110 24.33 9.55 4.03
N VAL A 111 25.20 8.96 4.83
CA VAL A 111 26.66 9.12 4.75
C VAL A 111 27.37 7.82 4.36
N ASP A 112 26.65 6.71 4.34
CA ASP A 112 27.20 5.38 4.06
C ASP A 112 26.11 4.45 3.50
N ASP A 113 26.54 3.37 2.83
CA ASP A 113 25.69 2.35 2.23
C ASP A 113 26.05 0.96 2.81
N ALA A 114 25.03 0.22 3.25
CA ALA A 114 25.15 -1.17 3.69
C ALA A 114 24.36 -2.10 2.77
N TYR A 115 24.92 -3.27 2.48
CA TYR A 115 24.37 -4.21 1.50
C TYR A 115 23.96 -5.54 2.14
N PHE A 116 22.82 -6.08 1.72
CA PHE A 116 22.27 -7.35 2.23
C PHE A 116 21.92 -8.39 1.15
N GLY A 117 22.29 -8.15 -0.11
CA GLY A 117 21.89 -9.04 -1.21
C GLY A 117 22.65 -10.36 -1.29
N ASP A 118 23.76 -10.47 -0.57
CA ASP A 118 24.52 -11.70 -0.34
C ASP A 118 23.93 -12.57 0.78
N LEU A 119 22.99 -12.04 1.58
CA LEU A 119 22.31 -12.82 2.61
C LEU A 119 21.38 -13.87 1.99
N PRO A 120 21.30 -15.09 2.55
CA PRO A 120 20.38 -16.12 2.08
C PRO A 120 18.93 -15.59 2.04
N GLY A 121 18.30 -15.62 0.87
CA GLY A 121 16.93 -15.14 0.67
C GLY A 121 16.77 -13.61 0.66
N GLY A 122 17.83 -12.82 0.83
CA GLY A 122 17.75 -11.36 0.92
C GLY A 122 16.84 -10.93 2.08
N TYR A 123 15.71 -10.28 1.78
CA TYR A 123 14.70 -9.91 2.77
C TYR A 123 13.70 -11.05 3.10
N ASP A 124 13.75 -12.18 2.38
CA ASP A 124 12.90 -13.35 2.63
C ASP A 124 13.47 -14.22 3.74
N LEU A 125 13.04 -13.90 4.97
CA LEU A 125 13.48 -14.57 6.18
C LEU A 125 12.93 -16.00 6.34
N THR A 126 12.08 -16.48 5.43
CA THR A 126 11.62 -17.88 5.41
C THR A 126 12.70 -18.85 4.95
N VAL A 127 13.75 -18.34 4.28
CA VAL A 127 14.91 -19.13 3.87
C VAL A 127 15.74 -19.51 5.09
N SER A 128 16.08 -20.80 5.21
CA SER A 128 16.88 -21.31 6.32
C SER A 128 18.21 -20.55 6.46
N GLY A 129 18.56 -20.17 7.69
CA GLY A 129 19.76 -19.40 8.01
C GLY A 129 19.65 -17.89 7.75
N SER A 130 18.64 -17.40 7.01
CA SER A 130 18.49 -15.98 6.67
C SER A 130 18.43 -15.08 7.91
N LYS A 131 17.54 -15.41 8.85
CA LYS A 131 17.39 -14.64 10.11
C LYS A 131 18.70 -14.57 10.91
N ALA A 132 19.43 -15.68 11.03
CA ALA A 132 20.69 -15.70 11.75
C ALA A 132 21.73 -14.80 11.05
N ALA A 133 21.83 -14.90 9.73
CA ALA A 133 22.72 -14.08 8.93
C ALA A 133 22.41 -12.57 9.03
N TRP A 134 21.13 -12.19 9.09
CA TRP A 134 20.72 -10.80 9.36
C TRP A 134 21.18 -10.30 10.73
N LEU A 135 21.01 -11.11 11.77
CA LEU A 135 21.39 -10.73 13.14
C LEU A 135 22.91 -10.66 13.32
N GLU A 136 23.65 -11.53 12.63
CA GLU A 136 25.12 -11.52 12.61
C GLU A 136 25.68 -10.32 11.82
N ARG A 137 25.13 -10.05 10.64
CA ARG A 137 25.59 -8.98 9.76
C ARG A 137 25.22 -7.59 10.28
N PHE A 138 24.02 -7.47 10.85
CA PHE A 138 23.44 -6.21 11.29
C PHE A 138 23.05 -6.26 12.77
N PRO A 139 24.01 -6.40 13.70
CA PRO A 139 23.73 -6.38 15.13
C PRO A 139 23.24 -5.00 15.55
N SER A 140 22.33 -4.93 16.52
CA SER A 140 21.73 -3.68 16.99
C SER A 140 22.73 -2.71 17.65
N SER A 141 23.86 -3.22 18.14
CA SER A 141 24.95 -2.41 18.73
C SER A 141 25.69 -1.56 17.70
N ILE A 142 25.78 -2.04 16.46
CA ILE A 142 26.47 -1.35 15.35
C ILE A 142 25.43 -0.68 14.42
N TYR A 143 24.35 -1.40 14.13
CA TYR A 143 23.24 -0.95 13.29
C TYR A 143 21.95 -0.86 14.13
N PRO A 144 21.81 0.17 14.97
CA PRO A 144 20.61 0.38 15.77
C PRO A 144 19.39 0.65 14.88
N VAL A 145 19.60 1.29 13.72
CA VAL A 145 18.57 1.59 12.71
C VAL A 145 18.96 0.95 11.38
N LEU A 146 18.02 0.19 10.79
CA LEU A 146 18.11 -0.32 9.42
C LEU A 146 17.17 0.51 8.54
N ALA A 147 17.74 1.43 7.78
CA ALA A 147 16.99 2.38 6.96
C ALA A 147 16.97 1.94 5.50
N PHE A 148 15.80 1.56 4.99
CA PHE A 148 15.65 1.02 3.63
C PHE A 148 14.96 2.04 2.71
N PRO A 149 15.62 2.52 1.64
CA PRO A 149 15.00 3.39 0.65
C PRO A 149 13.89 2.72 -0.16
N SER A 150 13.97 1.40 -0.33
CA SER A 150 12.91 0.57 -0.89
C SER A 150 12.40 -0.40 0.17
N PRO A 151 11.09 -0.67 0.29
CA PRO A 151 10.56 -1.59 1.29
C PRO A 151 11.23 -2.98 1.20
N PRO A 152 11.73 -3.57 2.31
CA PRO A 152 12.29 -4.92 2.32
C PRO A 152 11.17 -5.97 2.34
N ALA A 153 10.39 -6.00 1.27
CA ALA A 153 9.21 -6.85 1.11
C ALA A 153 8.96 -7.17 -0.36
N PRO A 154 8.37 -8.33 -0.68
CA PRO A 154 7.98 -8.65 -2.04
C PRO A 154 6.80 -7.79 -2.51
N PHE A 155 6.81 -7.43 -3.79
CA PHE A 155 5.68 -6.86 -4.51
C PHE A 155 5.48 -7.65 -5.81
N PRO A 156 4.27 -8.21 -6.08
CA PRO A 156 3.08 -8.24 -5.22
C PRO A 156 3.29 -8.96 -3.88
N SER A 157 2.41 -8.69 -2.90
CA SER A 157 2.54 -9.30 -1.57
C SER A 157 2.21 -10.80 -1.61
N ARG A 158 2.90 -11.60 -0.80
CA ARG A 158 2.67 -13.05 -0.72
C ARG A 158 1.43 -13.37 0.11
N SER A 159 0.73 -14.43 -0.28
CA SER A 159 -0.48 -14.92 0.41
C SER A 159 -0.29 -15.15 1.91
N THR A 160 0.89 -15.59 2.32
CA THR A 160 1.29 -15.78 3.72
C THR A 160 1.41 -14.49 4.54
N THR A 161 1.10 -13.33 3.95
CA THR A 161 1.10 -12.02 4.63
C THR A 161 -0.24 -11.30 4.55
N TRP A 162 -1.22 -11.79 3.78
CA TRP A 162 -2.49 -11.10 3.58
C TRP A 162 -3.31 -10.97 4.87
N GLU A 163 -3.21 -11.94 5.76
CA GLU A 163 -3.85 -11.90 7.10
C GLU A 163 -3.38 -10.71 7.96
N LEU A 164 -2.21 -10.13 7.67
CA LEU A 164 -1.68 -8.98 8.40
C LEU A 164 -2.50 -7.71 8.15
N GLN A 165 -3.30 -7.67 7.08
CA GLN A 165 -4.23 -6.58 6.80
C GLN A 165 -5.21 -6.34 7.96
N ARG A 166 -5.49 -7.38 8.78
CA ARG A 166 -6.41 -7.27 9.93
C ARG A 166 -5.98 -6.23 10.97
N TYR A 167 -4.67 -5.93 11.04
CA TYR A 167 -4.08 -4.95 11.96
C TYR A 167 -4.01 -3.52 11.38
N LEU A 168 -4.42 -3.34 10.12
CA LEU A 168 -4.50 -2.03 9.46
C LEU A 168 -5.94 -1.53 9.52
N LYS A 169 -6.38 -1.08 10.70
CA LYS A 169 -7.69 -0.45 10.87
C LYS A 169 -7.63 1.02 10.55
N TRP A 170 -8.64 1.52 9.85
CA TRP A 170 -8.78 2.95 9.56
C TRP A 170 -8.72 3.82 10.83
N SER A 171 -8.15 5.01 10.69
CA SER A 171 -8.19 6.03 11.73
C SER A 171 -9.64 6.44 12.01
N THR A 172 -9.92 6.89 13.24
CA THR A 172 -11.26 7.34 13.67
C THR A 172 -11.83 8.38 12.71
N ARG A 173 -11.00 9.32 12.25
CA ARG A 173 -11.37 10.35 11.27
C ARG A 173 -11.93 9.77 9.96
N ILE A 174 -11.32 8.70 9.45
CA ILE A 174 -11.77 8.05 8.21
C ILE A 174 -13.02 7.23 8.46
N LEU A 175 -13.08 6.50 9.58
CA LEU A 175 -14.26 5.74 9.99
C LEU A 175 -15.49 6.63 10.15
N GLU A 176 -15.34 7.79 10.79
CA GLU A 176 -16.42 8.76 10.99
C GLU A 176 -16.95 9.31 9.66
N LYS A 177 -16.04 9.70 8.75
CA LYS A 177 -16.42 10.18 7.41
C LYS A 177 -17.11 9.09 6.60
N ALA A 178 -16.61 7.86 6.65
CA ALA A 178 -17.21 6.73 5.96
C ALA A 178 -18.61 6.43 6.53
N GLY A 179 -18.74 6.40 7.86
CA GLY A 179 -20.01 6.21 8.55
C GLY A 179 -21.02 7.30 8.23
N GLN A 180 -20.59 8.56 8.17
CA GLN A 180 -21.44 9.68 7.76
C GLN A 180 -21.89 9.54 6.30
N PHE A 181 -20.96 9.21 5.39
CA PHE A 181 -21.29 9.01 3.99
C PHE A 181 -22.33 7.90 3.81
N ILE A 182 -22.13 6.76 4.47
CA ILE A 182 -23.06 5.62 4.43
C ILE A 182 -24.44 6.04 4.94
N ARG A 183 -24.53 6.68 6.12
CA ARG A 183 -25.82 7.10 6.69
C ARG A 183 -26.60 8.08 5.81
N THR A 184 -25.90 8.98 5.12
CA THR A 184 -26.53 10.03 4.32
C THR A 184 -26.91 9.57 2.91
N ASN A 185 -26.09 8.68 2.32
CA ASN A 185 -26.17 8.37 0.89
C ASN A 185 -26.56 6.95 0.55
N LEU A 186 -26.41 6.00 1.47
CA LEU A 186 -26.57 4.57 1.19
C LEU A 186 -27.66 3.95 2.06
N VAL A 187 -28.59 3.27 1.40
CA VAL A 187 -29.63 2.46 2.04
C VAL A 187 -29.17 1.01 2.02
N ARG A 188 -29.18 0.35 3.19
CA ARG A 188 -28.76 -1.06 3.31
C ARG A 188 -29.88 -2.02 2.85
N PRO A 189 -29.54 -3.22 2.32
CA PRO A 189 -28.19 -3.63 1.93
C PRO A 189 -27.70 -2.84 0.71
N PHE A 190 -26.39 -2.60 0.61
CA PHE A 190 -25.79 -1.88 -0.52
C PHE A 190 -24.63 -2.67 -1.12
N VAL A 191 -24.40 -2.46 -2.42
CA VAL A 191 -23.26 -3.03 -3.15
C VAL A 191 -22.17 -1.96 -3.28
N GLY A 192 -20.92 -2.29 -2.99
CA GLY A 192 -19.78 -1.41 -3.25
C GLY A 192 -18.97 -1.95 -4.43
N ILE A 193 -18.70 -1.11 -5.42
CA ILE A 193 -17.83 -1.45 -6.56
C ILE A 193 -16.64 -0.50 -6.65
N HIS A 194 -15.51 -1.03 -7.11
CA HIS A 194 -14.32 -0.27 -7.45
C HIS A 194 -14.05 -0.43 -8.94
N LEU A 195 -14.06 0.69 -9.65
CA LEU A 195 -13.72 0.76 -11.06
C LEU A 195 -12.31 1.36 -11.16
N ARG A 196 -11.40 0.64 -11.80
CA ARG A 196 -10.05 1.15 -12.09
C ARG A 196 -9.93 1.21 -13.61
N ASN A 197 -10.15 2.39 -14.17
CA ASN A 197 -10.39 2.61 -15.59
C ASN A 197 -9.72 3.86 -16.15
N ASP A 198 -8.72 4.41 -15.45
CA ASP A 198 -7.80 5.35 -16.07
C ASP A 198 -6.88 4.64 -17.07
N ASN A 199 -6.32 5.44 -17.99
CA ASN A 199 -5.61 4.95 -19.17
C ASN A 199 -4.32 4.20 -18.83
N ASP A 200 -3.81 4.31 -17.59
CA ASP A 200 -2.57 3.70 -17.13
C ASP A 200 -2.74 2.25 -16.64
N TRP A 201 -3.97 1.77 -16.46
CA TRP A 201 -4.24 0.57 -15.66
C TRP A 201 -3.94 -0.78 -16.33
N CYS A 202 -4.20 -0.94 -17.64
CA CYS A 202 -4.15 -2.25 -18.32
C CYS A 202 -3.32 -2.27 -19.61
N ASP A 203 -2.20 -1.55 -19.62
CA ASP A 203 -1.24 -1.58 -20.74
C ASP A 203 -0.26 -2.77 -20.67
N GLY A 204 -0.30 -3.58 -19.60
CA GLY A 204 0.64 -4.70 -19.38
C GLY A 204 0.08 -6.08 -19.75
N GLU A 205 0.75 -6.80 -20.65
CA GLU A 205 0.60 -8.26 -20.80
C GLU A 205 1.38 -8.96 -19.67
N GLU A 206 0.76 -9.19 -18.52
CA GLU A 206 1.38 -9.93 -17.42
C GLU A 206 0.90 -11.39 -17.35
N TYR A 207 1.83 -12.29 -17.06
CA TYR A 207 1.58 -13.72 -16.81
C TYR A 207 1.10 -13.90 -15.37
N TYR A 208 -0.14 -14.37 -15.20
CA TYR A 208 -0.71 -14.71 -13.90
C TYR A 208 -0.95 -16.23 -13.81
N ASP A 209 -1.16 -16.75 -12.60
CA ASP A 209 -1.60 -18.14 -12.40
C ASP A 209 -3.07 -18.28 -12.86
N GLY A 210 -3.23 -18.82 -14.07
CA GLY A 210 -4.48 -18.78 -14.84
C GLY A 210 -4.41 -17.77 -15.99
N GLN A 211 -5.36 -17.78 -16.92
CA GLN A 211 -5.40 -16.75 -17.96
C GLN A 211 -6.04 -15.48 -17.38
N LEU A 212 -5.23 -14.50 -16.94
CA LEU A 212 -5.73 -13.14 -16.78
C LEU A 212 -6.11 -12.64 -18.17
N THR A 213 -7.42 -12.44 -18.38
CA THR A 213 -7.91 -11.89 -19.63
C THR A 213 -7.98 -10.37 -19.54
N LYS A 214 -7.94 -9.72 -20.70
CA LYS A 214 -8.18 -8.27 -20.80
C LYS A 214 -9.50 -7.87 -20.15
N GLU A 215 -10.52 -8.73 -20.20
CA GLU A 215 -11.82 -8.49 -19.59
C GLU A 215 -11.78 -8.51 -18.05
N ILE A 216 -10.86 -9.26 -17.44
CA ILE A 216 -10.67 -9.22 -15.98
C ILE A 216 -9.89 -7.95 -15.58
N CYS A 217 -8.88 -7.57 -16.35
CA CYS A 217 -8.07 -6.37 -16.08
C CYS A 217 -8.88 -5.08 -16.29
N SER A 218 -9.50 -4.96 -17.45
CA SER A 218 -10.20 -3.78 -17.95
C SER A 218 -11.57 -4.21 -18.51
N PRO A 219 -12.54 -4.54 -17.63
CA PRO A 219 -13.85 -4.98 -18.05
C PRO A 219 -14.56 -3.94 -18.92
N SER A 220 -15.30 -4.42 -19.91
CA SER A 220 -16.14 -3.55 -20.74
C SER A 220 -17.26 -2.93 -19.92
N ALA A 221 -17.77 -1.78 -20.38
CA ALA A 221 -18.90 -1.13 -19.72
C ALA A 221 -20.13 -2.07 -19.62
N ALA A 222 -20.36 -2.89 -20.66
CA ALA A 222 -21.45 -3.87 -20.67
C ALA A 222 -21.26 -4.93 -19.58
N THR A 223 -20.05 -5.47 -19.42
CA THR A 223 -19.73 -6.46 -18.39
C THR A 223 -19.92 -5.89 -16.98
N VAL A 224 -19.43 -4.66 -16.74
CA VAL A 224 -19.62 -3.98 -15.45
C VAL A 224 -21.10 -3.83 -15.14
N ILE A 225 -21.89 -3.34 -16.09
CA ILE A 225 -23.34 -3.13 -15.93
C ILE A 225 -24.05 -4.47 -15.65
N GLU A 226 -23.79 -5.50 -16.45
CA GLU A 226 -24.41 -6.82 -16.31
C GLU A 226 -24.15 -7.40 -14.92
N GLN A 227 -22.89 -7.40 -14.47
CA GLN A 227 -22.51 -7.92 -13.16
C GLN A 227 -23.11 -7.11 -12.01
N VAL A 228 -23.15 -5.78 -12.11
CA VAL A 228 -23.75 -4.93 -11.07
C VAL A 228 -25.25 -5.19 -10.96
N VAL A 229 -25.97 -5.24 -12.09
CA VAL A 229 -27.41 -5.53 -12.12
C VAL A 229 -27.70 -6.90 -11.51
N ASP A 230 -26.93 -7.93 -11.89
CA ASP A 230 -27.07 -9.29 -11.35
C ASP A 230 -26.86 -9.33 -9.82
N VAL A 231 -25.80 -8.69 -9.32
CA VAL A 231 -25.50 -8.66 -7.87
C VAL A 231 -26.55 -7.85 -7.10
N VAL A 232 -27.00 -6.71 -7.63
CA VAL A 232 -28.07 -5.90 -7.03
C VAL A 232 -29.35 -6.71 -6.91
N GLY A 233 -29.75 -7.41 -7.97
CA GLY A 233 -30.93 -8.27 -7.97
C GLY A 233 -30.82 -9.42 -6.98
N LYS A 234 -29.69 -10.14 -6.97
CA LYS A 234 -29.43 -11.25 -6.04
C LYS A 234 -29.43 -10.84 -4.57
N MET A 235 -28.88 -9.66 -4.26
CA MET A 235 -28.79 -9.16 -2.88
C MET A 235 -30.06 -8.42 -2.43
N GLY A 236 -30.97 -8.07 -3.35
CA GLY A 236 -32.04 -7.12 -3.06
C GLY A 236 -31.50 -5.77 -2.60
N ALA A 237 -30.36 -5.35 -3.17
CA ALA A 237 -29.67 -4.14 -2.75
C ALA A 237 -30.55 -2.91 -2.97
N LYS A 238 -30.47 -1.94 -2.05
CA LYS A 238 -31.22 -0.67 -2.10
C LYS A 238 -30.33 0.50 -2.51
N SER A 239 -29.02 0.31 -2.50
CA SER A 239 -28.09 1.29 -3.04
C SER A 239 -26.81 0.66 -3.59
N VAL A 240 -26.13 1.40 -4.46
CA VAL A 240 -24.81 1.06 -5.01
C VAL A 240 -23.85 2.21 -4.74
N PHE A 241 -22.70 1.88 -4.15
CA PHE A 241 -21.58 2.79 -3.98
C PHE A 241 -20.52 2.53 -5.06
N VAL A 242 -20.10 3.58 -5.75
CA VAL A 242 -19.05 3.52 -6.76
C VAL A 242 -17.83 4.33 -6.33
N SER A 243 -16.67 3.68 -6.32
CA SER A 243 -15.34 4.31 -6.26
C SER A 243 -14.65 4.11 -7.62
N SER A 244 -14.15 5.18 -8.24
CA SER A 244 -13.44 5.12 -9.51
C SER A 244 -12.31 6.14 -9.67
N ASP A 245 -11.11 5.67 -9.97
CA ASP A 245 -9.95 6.50 -10.32
C ASP A 245 -10.23 7.57 -11.41
N LYS A 246 -11.17 7.31 -12.33
CA LYS A 246 -11.57 8.23 -13.39
C LYS A 246 -13.08 8.27 -13.63
N ASP A 247 -13.63 7.31 -14.37
CA ASP A 247 -15.05 7.30 -14.73
C ASP A 247 -15.85 6.43 -13.77
N HIS A 248 -16.82 7.05 -13.08
CA HIS A 248 -17.70 6.37 -12.14
C HIS A 248 -18.90 5.68 -12.81
N MET A 249 -19.10 5.85 -14.12
CA MET A 249 -20.19 5.22 -14.89
C MET A 249 -21.61 5.48 -14.30
N ILE A 250 -21.80 6.58 -13.57
CA ILE A 250 -23.03 6.82 -12.79
C ILE A 250 -24.26 6.92 -13.69
N GLU A 251 -24.13 7.53 -14.86
CA GLU A 251 -25.25 7.67 -15.81
C GLU A 251 -25.68 6.31 -16.36
N SER A 252 -24.74 5.52 -16.89
CA SER A 252 -25.02 4.20 -17.45
C SER A 252 -25.55 3.21 -16.40
N LEU A 253 -25.01 3.26 -15.18
CA LEU A 253 -25.48 2.41 -14.08
C LEU A 253 -26.88 2.83 -13.60
N ASN A 254 -27.20 4.13 -13.55
CA ASN A 254 -28.55 4.60 -13.22
C ASN A 254 -29.58 4.15 -14.25
N GLU A 255 -29.25 4.23 -15.55
CA GLU A 255 -30.12 3.78 -16.63
C GLU A 255 -30.40 2.27 -16.51
N ALA A 256 -29.34 1.47 -16.37
CA ALA A 256 -29.46 0.02 -16.26
C ALA A 256 -30.20 -0.45 -14.99
N LEU A 257 -30.08 0.31 -13.90
CA LEU A 257 -30.75 0.01 -12.64
C LEU A 257 -32.12 0.69 -12.51
N SER A 258 -32.63 1.38 -13.54
CA SER A 258 -33.90 2.13 -13.46
C SER A 258 -35.12 1.26 -13.11
N GLY A 259 -35.10 -0.04 -13.45
CA GLY A 259 -36.13 -1.01 -13.05
C GLY A 259 -36.05 -1.44 -11.57
N TYR A 260 -34.97 -1.10 -10.88
CA TYR A 260 -34.76 -1.32 -9.46
C TYR A 260 -34.86 0.03 -8.74
N GLU A 261 -35.65 0.12 -7.66
CA GLU A 261 -35.68 1.33 -6.81
C GLU A 261 -34.38 1.45 -5.98
N VAL A 262 -33.27 1.73 -6.66
CA VAL A 262 -31.90 1.68 -6.12
C VAL A 262 -31.24 3.04 -6.21
N ARG A 263 -30.62 3.46 -5.11
CA ARG A 263 -29.89 4.73 -5.05
C ARG A 263 -28.42 4.54 -5.39
N LEU A 264 -27.91 5.28 -6.37
CA LEU A 264 -26.47 5.32 -6.66
C LEU A 264 -25.79 6.46 -5.91
N ALA A 265 -24.59 6.20 -5.39
CA ALA A 265 -23.75 7.22 -4.78
C ALA A 265 -22.28 7.01 -5.16
N CYS A 266 -21.56 8.10 -5.41
CA CYS A 266 -20.12 8.10 -5.56
C CYS A 266 -19.48 9.11 -4.61
N SER A 267 -18.23 8.85 -4.24
CA SER A 267 -17.43 9.81 -3.49
C SER A 267 -16.49 10.57 -4.43
N ARG A 268 -16.86 11.79 -4.82
CA ARG A 268 -15.98 12.69 -5.61
C ARG A 268 -14.75 13.20 -4.84
N SER A 269 -14.60 12.83 -3.56
CA SER A 269 -13.45 13.21 -2.75
C SER A 269 -12.22 12.37 -3.11
N SER A 270 -11.17 13.05 -3.58
CA SER A 270 -9.83 12.50 -3.82
C SER A 270 -9.23 11.80 -2.60
N SER A 271 -9.63 12.18 -1.38
CA SER A 271 -9.16 11.56 -0.14
C SER A 271 -9.74 10.15 0.07
N PHE A 272 -10.97 9.92 -0.39
CA PHE A 272 -11.61 8.60 -0.34
C PHE A 272 -11.13 7.70 -1.48
N HIS A 273 -10.89 8.28 -2.65
CA HIS A 273 -10.29 7.61 -3.82
C HIS A 273 -8.86 7.14 -3.61
N ARG A 274 -8.10 7.75 -2.71
CA ARG A 274 -6.69 7.42 -2.50
C ARG A 274 -6.45 6.49 -1.33
N ILE A 275 -7.42 6.40 -0.41
CA ILE A 275 -7.27 5.62 0.81
C ILE A 275 -8.06 4.31 0.70
N ILE A 276 -9.29 4.33 0.17
CA ILE A 276 -10.09 3.10 0.05
C ILE A 276 -9.45 2.03 -0.86
N PRO A 277 -8.85 2.32 -2.03
CA PRO A 277 -8.31 1.27 -2.90
C PRO A 277 -7.13 0.52 -2.29
N PHE A 278 -6.30 1.14 -1.45
CA PHE A 278 -5.16 0.45 -0.84
C PHE A 278 -5.55 -0.69 0.10
N THR A 279 -6.82 -0.76 0.52
CA THR A 279 -7.35 -1.93 1.26
C THR A 279 -8.41 -2.69 0.47
N LEU A 280 -9.07 -2.06 -0.50
CA LEU A 280 -10.01 -2.73 -1.38
C LEU A 280 -9.32 -3.50 -2.52
N ASP A 281 -8.10 -3.19 -2.94
CA ASP A 281 -7.42 -3.98 -3.98
C ASP A 281 -7.14 -5.43 -3.52
N TYR A 282 -7.03 -5.68 -2.21
CA TYR A 282 -6.97 -7.03 -1.64
C TYR A 282 -8.34 -7.62 -1.27
N LEU A 283 -9.36 -6.78 -1.02
CA LEU A 283 -10.74 -7.23 -0.77
C LEU A 283 -11.52 -7.47 -2.07
N LEU A 284 -11.14 -6.83 -3.18
CA LEU A 284 -11.74 -6.94 -4.50
C LEU A 284 -11.13 -8.08 -5.31
N TRP A 285 -9.92 -8.54 -4.97
CA TRP A 285 -9.42 -9.84 -5.46
C TRP A 285 -10.27 -11.02 -4.95
N LEU A 286 -11.12 -10.80 -3.95
CA LEU A 286 -12.14 -11.76 -3.53
C LEU A 286 -13.39 -11.74 -4.43
N VAL A 287 -13.55 -10.73 -5.29
CA VAL A 287 -14.72 -10.58 -6.18
C VAL A 287 -14.50 -11.24 -7.55
N THR A 288 -13.27 -11.54 -7.95
CA THR A 288 -12.98 -12.36 -9.14
C THR A 288 -13.26 -13.87 -8.95
N ARG A 289 -13.79 -14.27 -7.79
CA ARG A 289 -14.49 -15.55 -7.61
C ARG A 289 -15.75 -15.33 -6.77
N ILE A 290 -16.86 -14.97 -7.42
CA ILE A 290 -18.20 -14.92 -6.81
C ILE A 290 -18.62 -16.36 -6.43
N HIS A 291 -18.05 -16.89 -5.36
CA HIS A 291 -18.43 -18.13 -4.67
C HIS A 291 -18.07 -18.02 -3.18
N ARG A 292 -18.40 -16.88 -2.54
CA ARG A 292 -18.73 -16.81 -1.10
C ARG A 292 -19.18 -15.40 -0.73
N ILE A 293 -20.48 -15.26 -0.52
CA ILE A 293 -21.14 -14.08 0.03
C ILE A 293 -20.73 -13.97 1.51
N LEU A 294 -19.94 -12.95 1.86
CA LEU A 294 -19.81 -12.51 3.25
C LEU A 294 -20.90 -11.46 3.51
N SER A 295 -21.99 -11.91 4.12
CA SER A 295 -22.92 -11.03 4.84
C SER A 295 -22.15 -10.38 5.98
N LEU A 296 -21.79 -9.10 5.83
CA LEU A 296 -21.30 -8.31 6.95
C LEU A 296 -22.51 -7.80 7.75
N SER A 297 -22.88 -8.59 8.75
CA SER A 297 -23.73 -8.13 9.86
C SER A 297 -22.83 -7.43 10.88
N PHE A 298 -22.92 -6.11 10.95
CA PHE A 298 -22.52 -5.30 12.10
C PHE A 298 -23.77 -4.56 12.59
#